data_AF-A0A9P8L0P0-F1
#
_entry.id   AF-A0A9P8L0P0-F1
#
_cell.length_a   1.000
_cell.length_b   1.000
_cell.length_c   1.000
_cell.angle_alpha   90.00
_cell.angle_beta   90.00
_cell.angle_gamma   90.00
#
_symmetry.space_group_name_H-M   'P 1'
#
loop_
_entity.id
_entity.type
_entity.pdbx_description
1 polymer ?
#
loop_
_entity_poly.entity_id
_entity_poly.type
_entity_poly.pdbx_seq_one_letter_code
_entity_poly.pdbx_strand_id
1 'polypeptide(L)'
;MQPAMINNIPIWIKNTFNPTFPGTIISSDGNGKDLIIKGISSISQMSLLSVQGTGLQGVVGVSMRLFAALARENVNVILISQASSEHSICFAVDSLSSARAKSSIEKEFMYEIRANEMDSVSVESGLAIVAIVGENMKHNPGTSGRMFHSLGKSGVNIYAIAQGSSELNISAVIKESDVAKALNVLHEAFFLSDKRVVNLFLVGTGLIGKELLKMIQSQYSQLSGSNLLEVNVVGIANSKKMFFDENGFELTSCVELMKSKGSDMKLSFFIEKMQQMNLSNSIFVDCTSSEDVTDRYESILDSNISIVTPNKKANSGSLEKYRNLKNISFKRGARFLYETNVGAGLPVINTLNDLLLSGDKVIRIEAVLSGTLNFIFSSYTEGKVFSEIVKKAKEIGYTEPDPRDDLNGMDVARKVLILARESGINFELSDINVKGLVPQDCLEAASVEDFFVRLASHDHEFESQRK
;
A
#
# COMPACT_ATOMS: atom_id res chain seq x y z
N MET A 1 36.66 13.54 18.27
CA MET A 1 37.08 13.25 16.89
C MET A 1 38.11 14.24 16.35
N GLN A 2 37.93 15.54 16.53
CA GLN A 2 38.78 16.58 15.93
C GLN A 2 40.30 16.39 16.10
N PRO A 3 40.83 16.02 17.29
CA PRO A 3 42.27 15.78 17.44
C PRO A 3 42.78 14.58 16.62
N ALA A 4 41.99 13.51 16.50
CA ALA A 4 42.34 12.34 15.70
C ALA A 4 42.31 12.66 14.20
N MET A 5 41.35 13.47 13.74
CA MET A 5 41.28 13.94 12.35
C MET A 5 42.50 14.79 11.97
N ILE A 6 42.89 15.76 12.81
CA ILE A 6 44.05 16.64 12.55
C ILE A 6 45.35 15.83 12.43
N ASN A 7 45.46 14.75 13.19
CA ASN A 7 46.64 13.89 13.21
C ASN A 7 46.54 12.66 12.29
N ASN A 8 45.51 12.57 11.43
CA ASN A 8 45.22 11.40 10.58
C ASN A 8 45.27 10.06 11.35
N ILE A 9 44.77 10.04 12.59
CA ILE A 9 44.72 8.84 13.41
C ILE A 9 43.40 8.12 13.11
N PRO A 10 43.42 6.88 12.59
CA PRO A 10 42.21 6.10 12.34
C PRO A 10 41.44 5.83 13.64
N ILE A 11 40.13 6.05 13.62
CA ILE A 11 39.24 5.76 14.75
C ILE A 11 38.55 4.42 14.51
N TRP A 12 38.61 3.52 15.49
CA TRP A 12 37.93 2.23 15.46
C TRP A 12 36.69 2.26 16.35
N ILE A 13 35.53 2.02 15.75
CA ILE A 13 34.27 1.82 16.47
C ILE A 13 34.04 0.31 16.59
N LYS A 14 34.10 -0.22 17.81
CA LYS A 14 33.88 -1.64 18.12
C LYS A 14 32.51 -1.84 18.78
N ASN A 15 31.97 -3.05 18.63
CA ASN A 15 30.69 -3.42 19.26
C ASN A 15 30.95 -4.21 20.55
N THR A 16 30.60 -3.64 21.70
CA THR A 16 30.76 -4.31 23.01
C THR A 16 29.89 -5.57 23.14
N PHE A 17 28.76 -5.64 22.43
CA PHE A 17 27.86 -6.80 22.39
C PHE A 17 28.27 -7.86 21.36
N ASN A 18 29.23 -7.56 20.48
CA ASN A 18 29.78 -8.51 19.52
C ASN A 18 31.30 -8.31 19.36
N PRO A 19 32.11 -8.79 20.34
CA PRO A 19 33.55 -8.49 20.39
C PRO A 19 34.36 -9.03 19.21
N THR A 20 33.87 -10.05 18.51
CA THR A 20 34.51 -10.63 17.33
C THR A 20 34.24 -9.83 16.06
N PHE A 21 33.26 -8.91 16.08
CA PHE A 21 32.98 -8.05 14.95
C PHE A 21 34.19 -7.12 14.68
N PRO A 22 34.70 -7.06 13.43
CA PRO A 22 35.87 -6.25 13.10
C PRO A 22 35.67 -4.75 13.40
N GLY A 23 34.43 -4.28 13.48
CA GLY A 23 34.11 -2.89 13.77
C GLY A 23 34.12 -2.01 12.53
N THR A 24 33.90 -0.71 12.74
CA THR A 24 33.96 0.31 11.69
C THR A 24 35.22 1.14 11.87
N ILE A 25 35.97 1.35 10.79
CA ILE A 25 37.14 2.22 10.77
C ILE A 25 36.74 3.55 10.15
N ILE A 26 37.07 4.65 10.81
CA ILE A 26 36.98 6.01 10.27
C ILE A 26 38.41 6.48 10.00
N SER A 27 38.75 6.64 8.71
CA SER A 27 40.07 7.05 8.22
C SER A 27 39.92 8.08 7.10
N SER A 28 41.03 8.75 6.75
CA SER A 28 41.11 9.58 5.53
C SER A 28 41.01 8.76 4.26
N ASP A 29 41.46 7.52 4.30
CA ASP A 29 41.45 6.61 3.15
C ASP A 29 40.09 5.91 3.02
N GLY A 30 39.58 5.84 1.80
CA GLY A 30 38.35 5.13 1.48
C GLY A 30 38.48 3.62 1.67
N ASN A 31 37.39 2.94 2.02
CA ASN A 31 37.35 1.49 2.22
C ASN A 31 37.33 0.67 0.91
N GLY A 32 37.57 1.31 -0.24
CA GLY A 32 37.54 0.69 -1.57
C GLY A 32 36.15 0.22 -2.04
N LYS A 33 35.06 0.52 -1.32
CA LYS A 33 33.69 0.21 -1.73
C LYS A 33 33.04 1.46 -2.35
N ASP A 34 32.63 1.36 -3.61
CA ASP A 34 31.88 2.40 -4.33
C ASP A 34 30.40 2.44 -3.92
N LEU A 35 30.13 2.68 -2.64
CA LEU A 35 28.77 2.96 -2.18
C LEU A 35 28.45 4.44 -2.38
N ILE A 36 27.27 4.73 -2.94
CA ILE A 36 26.79 6.10 -3.15
C ILE A 36 26.57 6.79 -1.79
N ILE A 37 25.96 6.07 -0.83
CA ILE A 37 25.76 6.53 0.54
C ILE A 37 26.47 5.61 1.54
N LYS A 38 26.94 6.20 2.64
CA LYS A 38 27.67 5.52 3.73
C LYS A 38 26.82 5.33 4.99
N GLY A 39 25.79 6.15 5.20
CA GLY A 39 24.91 6.01 6.35
C GLY A 39 23.54 6.66 6.15
N ILE A 40 22.59 6.22 6.96
CA ILE A 40 21.31 6.90 7.23
C ILE A 40 21.31 7.28 8.72
N SER A 41 20.82 8.46 9.05
CA SER A 41 20.66 8.92 10.43
C SER A 41 19.25 9.47 10.68
N SER A 42 18.85 9.53 11.94
CA SER A 42 17.61 10.19 12.35
C SER A 42 17.80 10.95 13.67
N ILE A 43 17.03 12.03 13.84
CA ILE A 43 16.95 12.85 15.05
C ILE A 43 15.45 13.05 15.34
N SER A 44 14.98 12.52 16.47
CA SER A 44 13.56 12.58 16.88
C SER A 44 13.29 13.77 17.80
N GLN A 45 12.04 13.95 18.23
CA GLN A 45 11.62 15.02 19.16
C GLN A 45 11.88 16.44 18.66
N MET A 46 11.69 16.68 17.36
CA MET A 46 11.94 17.98 16.73
C MET A 46 10.64 18.76 16.53
N SER A 47 10.76 20.09 16.53
CA SER A 47 9.71 21.00 16.10
C SER A 47 10.21 21.89 14.96
N LEU A 48 9.36 22.08 13.95
CA LEU A 48 9.62 22.96 12.82
C LEU A 48 8.93 24.30 13.06
N LEU A 49 9.70 25.38 13.03
CA LEU A 49 9.19 26.74 13.12
C LEU A 49 9.25 27.40 11.74
N SER A 50 8.20 28.15 11.39
CA SER A 50 8.17 28.96 10.17
C SER A 50 7.98 30.43 10.51
N VAL A 51 8.81 31.25 9.88
CA VAL A 51 8.72 32.71 9.87
C VAL A 51 8.38 33.10 8.43
N GLN A 52 7.22 33.72 8.22
CA GLN A 52 6.72 34.08 6.89
C GLN A 52 6.05 35.45 6.89
N GLY A 53 6.10 36.13 5.74
CA GLY A 53 5.51 37.45 5.59
C GLY A 53 5.96 38.17 4.33
N THR A 54 5.08 39.00 3.77
CA THR A 54 5.38 39.79 2.56
C THR A 54 6.42 40.87 2.84
N GLY A 55 6.52 41.36 4.07
CA GLY A 55 7.52 42.33 4.50
C GLY A 55 8.92 41.76 4.73
N LEU A 56 9.11 40.44 4.57
CA LEU A 56 10.43 39.80 4.73
C LEU A 56 11.22 39.74 3.40
N GLN A 57 10.54 39.85 2.26
CA GLN A 57 11.12 39.64 0.95
C GLN A 57 12.12 40.75 0.58
N GLY A 58 13.37 40.40 0.29
CA GLY A 58 14.41 41.36 -0.11
C GLY A 58 14.87 42.32 0.99
N VAL A 59 14.41 42.13 2.23
CA VAL A 59 14.84 42.96 3.37
C VAL A 59 16.13 42.38 3.96
N VAL A 60 17.22 43.13 3.79
CA VAL A 60 18.54 42.75 4.30
C VAL A 60 18.51 42.70 5.83
N GLY A 61 18.98 41.59 6.40
CA GLY A 61 19.20 41.44 7.85
C GLY A 61 18.11 40.69 8.61
N VAL A 62 17.01 40.28 7.96
CA VAL A 62 15.96 39.45 8.61
C VAL A 62 16.56 38.16 9.18
N SER A 63 17.32 37.40 8.39
CA SER A 63 17.94 36.16 8.85
C SER A 63 18.93 36.40 10.00
N MET A 64 19.67 37.51 9.97
CA MET A 64 20.57 37.89 11.07
C MET A 64 19.78 38.10 12.37
N ARG A 65 18.70 38.90 12.32
CA ARG A 65 17.85 39.17 13.49
C ARG A 65 17.21 37.90 14.03
N LEU A 66 16.69 37.05 13.15
CA LEU A 66 16.11 35.76 13.50
C LEU A 66 17.11 34.87 14.26
N PHE A 67 18.28 34.61 13.69
CA PHE A 67 19.27 33.75 14.34
C PHE A 67 19.91 34.40 15.56
N ALA A 68 20.02 35.74 15.61
CA ALA A 68 20.47 36.45 16.79
C ALA A 68 19.48 36.32 17.96
N ALA A 69 18.17 36.42 17.71
CA ALA A 69 17.14 36.23 18.73
C ALA A 69 17.17 34.81 19.31
N LEU A 70 17.36 33.79 18.47
CA LEU A 70 17.51 32.40 18.90
C LEU A 70 18.79 32.17 19.70
N ALA A 71 19.91 32.76 19.25
CA ALA A 71 21.21 32.63 19.93
C ALA A 71 21.18 33.24 21.34
N ARG A 72 20.52 34.39 21.53
CA ARG A 72 20.36 35.02 22.87
C ARG A 72 19.67 34.10 23.87
N GLU A 73 18.77 33.25 23.40
CA GLU A 73 18.02 32.28 24.21
C GLU A 73 18.68 30.90 24.28
N ASN A 74 19.91 30.73 23.76
CA ASN A 74 20.62 29.45 23.64
C ASN A 74 19.77 28.36 22.95
N VAL A 75 19.04 28.73 21.89
CA VAL A 75 18.30 27.77 21.07
C VAL A 75 19.20 27.28 19.94
N ASN A 76 19.47 25.98 19.93
CA ASN A 76 20.22 25.33 18.86
C ASN A 76 19.32 25.09 17.63
N VAL A 77 19.75 25.56 16.46
CA VAL A 77 19.07 25.33 15.19
C VAL A 77 19.75 24.17 14.47
N ILE A 78 18.99 23.11 14.19
CA ILE A 78 19.53 21.84 13.68
C ILE A 78 19.44 21.79 12.15
N LEU A 79 18.36 22.33 11.58
CA LEU A 79 18.12 22.36 10.15
C LEU A 79 17.53 23.71 9.77
N ILE A 80 17.94 24.25 8.62
CA ILE A 80 17.41 25.49 8.04
C ILE A 80 16.98 25.19 6.61
N SER A 81 15.81 25.69 6.22
CA SER A 81 15.26 25.59 4.87
C SER A 81 14.62 26.93 4.50
N GLN A 82 15.10 27.54 3.43
CA GLN A 82 14.57 28.81 2.92
C GLN A 82 14.28 28.65 1.43
N ALA A 83 13.08 29.02 1.02
CA ALA A 83 12.71 29.06 -0.39
C ALA A 83 13.38 30.27 -1.08
N SER A 84 13.70 30.14 -2.37
CA SER A 84 14.32 31.21 -3.16
C SER A 84 13.47 32.47 -3.28
N SER A 85 12.17 32.40 -2.98
CA SER A 85 11.27 33.55 -2.89
C SER A 85 11.57 34.46 -1.69
N GLU A 86 12.39 34.01 -0.74
CA GLU A 86 12.70 34.68 0.55
C GLU A 86 11.48 35.00 1.42
N HIS A 87 10.31 34.52 1.03
CA HIS A 87 9.04 34.79 1.70
C HIS A 87 8.90 34.01 3.03
N SER A 88 9.65 32.92 3.18
CA SER A 88 9.56 32.04 4.35
C SER A 88 10.90 31.43 4.71
N ILE A 89 11.23 31.46 6.01
CA ILE A 89 12.35 30.73 6.61
C ILE A 89 11.78 29.69 7.55
N CYS A 90 12.06 28.42 7.25
CA CYS A 90 11.72 27.28 8.09
C CYS A 90 12.98 26.75 8.77
N PHE A 91 12.89 26.41 10.06
CA PHE A 91 14.03 25.82 10.77
C PHE A 91 13.56 24.86 11.86
N ALA A 92 14.36 23.82 12.08
CA ALA A 92 14.09 22.79 13.07
C ALA A 92 14.90 23.02 14.35
N VAL A 93 14.24 22.87 15.48
CA VAL A 93 14.83 22.94 16.82
C VAL A 93 14.34 21.76 17.64
N ASP A 94 15.01 21.50 18.76
CA ASP A 94 14.53 20.57 19.77
C ASP A 94 13.15 20.99 20.30
N SER A 95 12.21 20.06 20.43
CA SER A 95 10.84 20.36 20.85
C SER A 95 10.76 21.02 22.21
N LEU A 96 11.70 20.74 23.12
CA LEU A 96 11.78 21.39 24.44
C LEU A 96 12.12 22.88 24.32
N SER A 97 12.78 23.29 23.24
CA SER A 97 13.15 24.69 22.97
C SER A 97 12.13 25.45 22.13
N SER A 98 11.12 24.78 21.56
CA SER A 98 10.16 25.35 20.60
C SER A 98 9.41 26.58 21.12
N ALA A 99 8.84 26.50 22.35
CA ALA A 99 8.08 27.60 22.93
C ALA A 99 8.94 28.84 23.21
N ARG A 100 10.16 28.62 23.70
CA ARG A 100 11.14 29.70 23.93
C ARG A 100 11.61 30.32 22.61
N ALA A 101 11.86 29.49 21.60
CA ALA A 101 12.22 29.95 20.26
C ALA A 101 11.13 30.84 19.67
N LYS A 102 9.87 30.40 19.71
CA LYS A 102 8.71 31.17 19.26
C LYS A 102 8.63 32.53 19.95
N SER A 103 8.64 32.54 21.29
CA SER A 103 8.53 33.77 22.08
C SER A 103 9.65 34.77 21.77
N SER A 104 10.89 34.29 21.62
CA SER A 104 12.04 35.13 21.27
C SER A 104 11.88 35.81 19.92
N ILE A 105 11.41 35.07 18.92
CA ILE A 105 11.22 35.58 17.56
C ILE A 105 10.07 36.58 17.52
N GLU A 106 8.92 36.24 18.10
CA GLU A 106 7.76 37.15 18.12
C GLU A 106 8.07 38.45 18.88
N LYS A 107 8.97 38.41 19.87
CA LYS A 107 9.47 39.61 20.55
C LYS A 107 10.40 40.44 19.65
N GLU A 108 11.31 39.80 18.91
CA GLU A 108 12.24 40.49 17.99
C GLU A 108 11.52 41.13 16.79
N PHE A 109 10.45 40.51 16.28
CA PHE A 109 9.68 40.96 15.12
C PHE A 109 8.30 41.53 15.48
N MET A 110 8.13 42.01 16.71
CA MET A 110 6.84 42.47 17.22
C MET A 110 6.21 43.59 16.38
N TYR A 111 7.03 44.49 15.81
CA TYR A 111 6.54 45.62 15.03
C TYR A 111 6.03 45.17 13.66
N GLU A 112 6.78 44.29 13.00
CA GLU A 112 6.45 43.70 11.70
C GLU A 112 5.17 42.87 11.80
N ILE A 113 5.01 42.10 12.88
CA ILE A 113 3.79 41.32 13.14
C ILE A 113 2.59 42.26 13.35
N ARG A 114 2.74 43.35 14.11
CA ARG A 114 1.66 44.33 14.33
C ARG A 114 1.30 45.13 13.09
N ALA A 115 2.26 45.35 12.19
CA ALA A 115 2.04 46.02 10.92
C ALA A 115 1.42 45.10 9.85
N ASN A 116 1.19 43.81 10.16
CA ASN A 116 0.81 42.76 9.21
C ASN A 116 1.82 42.56 8.07
N GLU A 117 3.08 42.89 8.31
CA GLU A 117 4.20 42.64 7.40
C GLU A 117 4.77 41.22 7.58
N MET A 118 4.55 40.63 8.76
CA MET A 118 4.95 39.27 9.12
C MET A 118 3.80 38.55 9.85
N ASP A 119 3.61 37.27 9.56
CA ASP A 119 2.66 36.43 10.30
C ASP A 119 3.20 36.03 11.67
N SER A 120 2.30 35.61 12.58
CA SER A 120 2.73 34.95 13.82
C SER A 120 3.55 33.69 13.52
N VAL A 121 4.52 33.38 14.38
CA VAL A 121 5.40 32.21 14.16
C VAL A 121 4.60 30.92 14.32
N SER A 122 4.57 30.12 13.25
CA SER A 122 3.92 28.80 13.27
C SER A 122 4.89 27.76 13.83
N VAL A 123 4.38 26.84 14.63
CA VAL A 123 5.16 25.74 15.23
C VAL A 123 4.45 24.44 14.94
N GLU A 124 5.15 23.52 14.30
CA GLU A 124 4.71 22.14 14.08
C GLU A 124 5.60 21.21 14.91
N SER A 125 5.01 20.44 15.83
CA SER A 125 5.72 19.53 16.74
C SER A 125 5.48 18.06 16.38
N GLY A 126 6.20 17.14 17.04
CA GLY A 126 6.08 15.70 16.75
C GLY A 126 6.73 15.31 15.42
N LEU A 127 7.81 16.01 15.07
CA LEU A 127 8.57 15.81 13.84
C LEU A 127 9.93 15.17 14.15
N ALA A 128 10.54 14.63 13.12
CA ALA A 128 11.89 14.08 13.15
C ALA A 128 12.64 14.46 11.88
N ILE A 129 13.97 14.56 11.98
CA ILE A 129 14.85 14.70 10.82
C ILE A 129 15.37 13.32 10.46
N VAL A 130 15.27 12.93 9.20
CA VAL A 130 15.93 11.75 8.63
C VAL A 130 16.90 12.22 7.56
N ALA A 131 18.09 11.64 7.52
CA ALA A 131 19.13 12.08 6.61
C ALA A 131 19.93 10.92 6.01
N ILE A 132 20.37 11.09 4.76
CA ILE A 132 21.32 10.19 4.10
C ILE A 132 22.66 10.91 3.94
N VAL A 133 23.75 10.20 4.22
CA VAL A 133 25.10 10.75 4.20
C VAL A 133 26.00 9.89 3.31
N GLY A 134 26.74 10.52 2.39
CA GLY A 134 27.61 9.83 1.43
C GLY A 134 28.55 10.77 0.69
N GLU A 135 29.82 10.39 0.58
CA GLU A 135 30.81 11.20 -0.13
C GLU A 135 30.64 11.19 -1.65
N ASN A 136 30.12 10.08 -2.18
CA ASN A 136 29.91 9.88 -3.60
C ASN A 136 28.57 10.48 -4.09
N MET A 137 27.79 11.14 -3.23
CA MET A 137 26.50 11.73 -3.60
C MET A 137 26.64 12.90 -4.59
N LYS A 138 27.63 13.77 -4.39
CA LYS A 138 27.88 14.99 -5.18
C LYS A 138 28.06 14.75 -6.69
N HIS A 139 28.41 13.53 -7.08
CA HIS A 139 28.67 13.16 -8.47
C HIS A 139 27.69 12.11 -9.01
N ASN A 140 26.63 11.79 -8.24
CA ASN A 140 25.60 10.83 -8.63
C ASN A 140 24.23 11.50 -8.70
N PRO A 141 23.88 12.07 -9.87
CA PRO A 141 22.55 12.61 -10.13
C PRO A 141 21.46 11.58 -9.82
N GLY A 142 20.33 12.05 -9.29
CA GLY A 142 19.20 11.19 -8.96
C GLY A 142 19.24 10.60 -7.54
N THR A 143 20.31 10.78 -6.77
CA THR A 143 20.37 10.33 -5.36
C THR A 143 19.28 10.98 -4.50
N SER A 144 19.14 12.31 -4.58
CA SER A 144 18.07 13.05 -3.90
C SER A 144 16.69 12.62 -4.40
N GLY A 145 16.53 12.48 -5.72
CA GLY A 145 15.30 11.98 -6.34
C GLY A 145 14.91 10.60 -5.83
N ARG A 146 15.88 9.68 -5.69
CA ARG A 146 15.67 8.33 -5.16
C ARG A 146 15.21 8.36 -3.70
N MET A 147 15.82 9.19 -2.86
CA MET A 147 15.43 9.38 -1.47
C MET A 147 13.97 9.84 -1.36
N PHE A 148 13.64 10.95 -2.00
CA PHE A 148 12.31 11.55 -1.91
C PHE A 148 11.24 10.71 -2.59
N HIS A 149 11.57 10.05 -3.71
CA HIS A 149 10.69 9.10 -4.36
C HIS A 149 10.37 7.91 -3.44
N SER A 150 11.36 7.36 -2.75
CA SER A 150 11.16 6.22 -1.86
C SER A 150 10.28 6.59 -0.67
N LEU A 151 10.55 7.73 -0.02
CA LEU A 151 9.72 8.24 1.08
C LEU A 151 8.27 8.52 0.63
N GLY A 152 8.10 9.26 -0.47
CA GLY A 152 6.79 9.62 -1.00
C GLY A 152 5.97 8.41 -1.43
N LYS A 153 6.60 7.43 -2.11
CA LYS A 153 5.95 6.17 -2.49
C LYS A 153 5.49 5.35 -1.30
N SER A 154 6.18 5.45 -0.17
CA SER A 154 5.76 4.81 1.09
C SER A 154 4.79 5.67 1.92
N GLY A 155 4.32 6.80 1.39
CA GLY A 155 3.33 7.65 2.04
C GLY A 155 3.90 8.50 3.16
N VAL A 156 5.23 8.64 3.23
CA VAL A 156 5.91 9.50 4.20
C VAL A 156 5.92 10.93 3.66
N ASN A 157 5.18 11.82 4.32
CA ASN A 157 5.16 13.23 3.96
C ASN A 157 6.44 13.96 4.40
N ILE A 158 6.93 14.88 3.59
CA ILE A 158 8.13 15.67 3.86
C ILE A 158 7.72 17.13 4.12
N TYR A 159 8.07 17.64 5.30
CA TYR A 159 7.71 18.99 5.77
C TYR A 159 8.76 20.03 5.41
N ALA A 160 10.03 19.64 5.42
CA ALA A 160 11.15 20.50 5.05
C ALA A 160 12.31 19.66 4.53
N ILE A 161 13.15 20.27 3.71
CA ILE A 161 14.37 19.64 3.17
C ILE A 161 15.56 20.56 3.38
N ALA A 162 16.74 19.96 3.58
CA ALA A 162 17.99 20.68 3.58
C ALA A 162 19.09 19.83 2.96
N GLN A 163 19.92 20.47 2.12
CA GLN A 163 21.13 19.89 1.57
C GLN A 163 22.22 20.95 1.63
N GLY A 164 23.34 20.61 2.28
CA GLY A 164 24.49 21.52 2.36
C GLY A 164 25.23 21.63 1.03
N SER A 165 26.03 22.69 0.86
CA SER A 165 26.84 22.94 -0.35
C SER A 165 27.89 21.86 -0.64
N SER A 166 28.23 21.03 0.34
CA SER A 166 29.10 19.87 0.15
C SER A 166 28.39 18.72 -0.55
N GLU A 167 27.05 18.72 -0.59
CA GLU A 167 26.19 17.66 -1.13
C GLU A 167 26.42 16.28 -0.50
N LEU A 168 27.14 16.23 0.62
CA LEU A 168 27.46 15.00 1.35
C LEU A 168 26.29 14.49 2.20
N ASN A 169 25.27 15.33 2.40
CA ASN A 169 24.16 15.06 3.29
C ASN A 169 22.87 15.67 2.72
N ILE A 170 21.80 14.87 2.67
CA ILE A 170 20.44 15.34 2.38
C ILE A 170 19.58 14.97 3.57
N SER A 171 18.85 15.95 4.11
CA SER A 171 17.97 15.81 5.25
C SER A 171 16.53 16.15 4.86
N ALA A 172 15.59 15.39 5.43
CA ALA A 172 14.16 15.59 5.30
C ALA A 172 13.52 15.60 6.69
N VAL A 173 12.59 16.53 6.92
CA VAL A 173 11.76 16.57 8.12
C VAL A 173 10.48 15.80 7.84
N ILE A 174 10.17 14.82 8.68
CA ILE A 174 9.01 13.92 8.57
C ILE A 174 8.26 13.85 9.92
N LYS A 175 7.08 13.23 9.95
CA LYS A 175 6.42 12.93 11.23
C LYS A 175 7.24 11.90 12.03
N GLU A 176 7.29 12.07 13.34
CA GLU A 176 8.02 11.15 14.22
C GLU A 176 7.45 9.71 14.16
N SER A 177 6.14 9.57 13.94
CA SER A 177 5.47 8.28 13.74
C SER A 177 5.92 7.52 12.49
N ASP A 178 6.56 8.21 11.53
CA ASP A 178 7.01 7.62 10.27
C ASP A 178 8.51 7.27 10.26
N VAL A 179 9.25 7.54 11.34
CA VAL A 179 10.72 7.35 11.39
C VAL A 179 11.12 5.91 11.11
N ALA A 180 10.49 4.94 11.77
CA ALA A 180 10.80 3.52 11.56
C ALA A 180 10.58 3.10 10.10
N LYS A 181 9.45 3.49 9.52
CA LYS A 181 9.11 3.25 8.11
C LYS A 181 10.12 3.91 7.17
N ALA A 182 10.43 5.18 7.41
CA ALA A 182 11.36 5.96 6.60
C ALA A 182 12.77 5.34 6.61
N LEU A 183 13.28 4.94 7.78
CA LEU A 183 14.58 4.28 7.88
C LEU A 183 14.62 2.96 7.11
N ASN A 184 13.59 2.11 7.24
CA ASN A 184 13.50 0.85 6.51
C ASN A 184 13.47 1.07 5.00
N VAL A 185 12.63 2.01 4.54
CA VAL A 185 12.49 2.33 3.11
C VAL A 185 13.78 2.91 2.52
N LEU A 186 14.48 3.79 3.25
CA LEU A 186 15.76 4.32 2.81
C LEU A 186 16.84 3.25 2.84
N HIS A 187 16.83 2.36 3.83
CA HIS A 187 17.76 1.26 3.90
C HIS A 187 17.56 0.27 2.74
N GLU A 188 16.31 -0.05 2.40
CA GLU A 188 15.93 -0.79 1.19
C GLU A 188 16.38 -0.09 -0.09
N ALA A 189 16.19 1.23 -0.18
CA ALA A 189 16.52 1.98 -1.38
C ALA A 189 18.02 2.09 -1.64
N PHE A 190 18.86 2.05 -0.61
CA PHE A 190 20.28 2.42 -0.72
C PHE A 190 21.30 1.38 -0.26
N PHE A 191 20.96 0.49 0.68
CA PHE A 191 21.90 -0.46 1.27
C PHE A 191 21.56 -1.92 1.02
N LEU A 192 20.27 -2.26 1.01
CA LEU A 192 19.88 -3.62 0.71
C LEU A 192 20.12 -3.85 -0.78
N SER A 193 21.15 -4.66 -1.03
CA SER A 193 21.36 -5.34 -2.28
C SER A 193 20.10 -6.12 -2.61
N ASP A 194 19.40 -5.60 -3.61
CA ASP A 194 18.52 -6.33 -4.51
C ASP A 194 17.16 -6.78 -3.96
N LYS A 195 17.03 -7.20 -2.69
CA LYS A 195 15.78 -7.79 -2.17
C LYS A 195 14.77 -6.76 -1.65
N ARG A 196 13.61 -6.70 -2.30
CA ARG A 196 12.43 -5.93 -1.86
C ARG A 196 11.59 -6.77 -0.91
N VAL A 197 11.27 -6.24 0.26
CA VAL A 197 10.38 -6.90 1.22
C VAL A 197 8.96 -6.36 1.05
N VAL A 198 7.98 -7.25 1.02
CA VAL A 198 6.55 -6.93 0.95
C VAL A 198 5.85 -7.54 2.15
N ASN A 199 5.05 -6.73 2.85
CA ASN A 199 4.37 -7.13 4.09
C ASN A 199 2.89 -7.39 3.80
N LEU A 200 2.45 -8.65 3.94
CA LEU A 200 1.09 -9.10 3.64
C LEU A 200 0.21 -9.16 4.88
N PHE A 201 -0.99 -8.63 4.74
CA PHE A 201 -2.09 -8.76 5.70
C PHE A 201 -3.24 -9.51 5.02
N LEU A 202 -3.36 -10.81 5.31
CA LEU A 202 -4.30 -11.72 4.67
C LEU A 202 -5.59 -11.87 5.49
N VAL A 203 -6.73 -11.54 4.88
CA VAL A 203 -8.06 -11.84 5.41
C VAL A 203 -8.71 -12.91 4.54
N GLY A 204 -9.13 -14.01 5.17
CA GLY A 204 -9.77 -15.14 4.50
C GLY A 204 -8.84 -16.33 4.32
N THR A 205 -8.72 -17.16 5.36
CA THR A 205 -7.97 -18.44 5.31
C THR A 205 -8.81 -19.61 4.74
N GLY A 206 -9.65 -19.31 3.75
CA GLY A 206 -10.49 -20.30 3.04
C GLY A 206 -9.72 -21.10 2.01
N LEU A 207 -10.40 -21.63 0.99
CA LEU A 207 -9.76 -22.36 -0.11
C LEU A 207 -8.70 -21.50 -0.81
N ILE A 208 -9.08 -20.32 -1.27
CA ILE A 208 -8.20 -19.41 -2.03
C ILE A 208 -7.03 -18.92 -1.16
N GLY A 209 -7.31 -18.41 0.05
CA GLY A 209 -6.24 -17.89 0.91
C GLY A 209 -5.23 -18.95 1.34
N LYS A 210 -5.66 -20.19 1.60
CA LYS A 210 -4.73 -21.31 1.88
C LYS A 210 -3.89 -21.66 0.66
N GLU A 211 -4.48 -21.67 -0.52
CA GLU A 211 -3.73 -21.99 -1.74
C GLU A 211 -2.73 -20.90 -2.07
N LEU A 212 -3.09 -19.62 -1.88
CA LEU A 212 -2.15 -18.50 -1.97
C LEU A 212 -0.95 -18.67 -1.03
N LEU A 213 -1.18 -19.01 0.24
CA LEU A 213 -0.10 -19.23 1.21
C LEU A 213 0.83 -20.37 0.78
N LYS A 214 0.28 -21.48 0.27
CA LYS A 214 1.09 -22.58 -0.28
C LYS A 214 1.88 -22.15 -1.51
N MET A 215 1.28 -21.38 -2.42
CA MET A 215 1.95 -20.87 -3.61
C MET A 215 3.14 -19.98 -3.22
N ILE A 216 2.93 -19.03 -2.30
CA ILE A 216 4.00 -18.17 -1.77
C ILE A 216 5.11 -19.02 -1.17
N GLN A 217 4.76 -20.03 -0.37
CA GLN A 217 5.74 -20.91 0.25
C GLN A 217 6.54 -21.70 -0.81
N SER A 218 5.86 -22.30 -1.78
CA SER A 218 6.49 -23.12 -2.84
C SER A 218 7.43 -22.30 -3.72
N GLN A 219 7.14 -21.02 -3.90
CA GLN A 219 7.92 -20.11 -4.73
C GLN A 219 8.93 -19.28 -3.93
N TYR A 220 8.99 -19.41 -2.60
CA TYR A 220 9.81 -18.55 -1.75
C TYR A 220 11.28 -18.47 -2.21
N SER A 221 11.90 -19.62 -2.49
CA SER A 221 13.30 -19.67 -2.96
C SER A 221 13.50 -18.96 -4.31
N GLN A 222 12.54 -19.06 -5.23
CA GLN A 222 12.60 -18.41 -6.53
C GLN A 222 12.34 -16.90 -6.40
N LEU A 223 11.33 -16.51 -5.62
CA LEU A 223 11.01 -15.11 -5.37
C LEU A 223 12.19 -14.39 -4.69
N SER A 224 12.74 -14.99 -3.64
CA SER A 224 13.85 -14.39 -2.88
C SER A 224 15.17 -14.42 -3.65
N GLY A 225 15.44 -15.49 -4.42
CA GLY A 225 16.70 -15.68 -5.14
C GLY A 225 16.75 -14.96 -6.50
N SER A 226 15.74 -15.16 -7.35
CA SER A 226 15.74 -14.68 -8.74
C SER A 226 15.03 -13.35 -8.93
N ASN A 227 13.93 -13.13 -8.21
CA ASN A 227 13.14 -11.90 -8.32
C ASN A 227 13.50 -10.88 -7.25
N LEU A 228 14.36 -11.27 -6.31
CA LEU A 228 14.82 -10.44 -5.21
C LEU A 228 13.60 -9.84 -4.48
N LEU A 229 12.64 -10.71 -4.18
CA LEU A 229 11.38 -10.37 -3.55
C LEU A 229 11.18 -11.29 -2.35
N GLU A 230 11.01 -10.69 -1.19
CA GLU A 230 10.66 -11.38 0.04
C GLU A 230 9.23 -11.04 0.41
N VAL A 231 8.45 -12.07 0.71
CA VAL A 231 7.01 -11.94 0.97
C VAL A 231 6.76 -12.38 2.41
N ASN A 232 6.55 -11.40 3.28
CA ASN A 232 6.37 -11.61 4.72
C ASN A 232 4.89 -11.51 5.07
N VAL A 233 4.30 -12.61 5.54
CA VAL A 233 2.91 -12.59 6.03
C VAL A 233 2.91 -12.14 7.47
N VAL A 234 2.45 -10.92 7.70
CA VAL A 234 2.53 -10.22 8.99
C VAL A 234 1.21 -10.29 9.75
N GLY A 235 0.09 -10.27 9.04
CA GLY A 235 -1.25 -10.38 9.61
C GLY A 235 -2.04 -11.46 8.91
N ILE A 236 -2.76 -12.27 9.68
CA ILE A 236 -3.67 -13.29 9.14
C ILE A 236 -4.98 -13.30 9.92
N ALA A 237 -6.11 -13.39 9.21
CA ALA A 237 -7.43 -13.43 9.82
C ALA A 237 -8.42 -14.32 9.08
N ASN A 238 -9.39 -14.86 9.82
CA ASN A 238 -10.60 -15.47 9.30
C ASN A 238 -11.83 -14.96 10.07
N SER A 239 -13.02 -15.53 9.84
CA SER A 239 -14.25 -15.07 10.50
C SER A 239 -14.27 -15.20 12.02
N LYS A 240 -13.34 -15.95 12.63
CA LYS A 240 -13.30 -16.23 14.07
C LYS A 240 -12.07 -15.66 14.77
N LYS A 241 -10.89 -15.75 14.15
CA LYS A 241 -9.59 -15.44 14.77
C LYS A 241 -8.75 -14.54 13.88
N MET A 242 -7.90 -13.75 14.50
CA MET A 242 -6.85 -12.95 13.86
C MET A 242 -5.54 -13.03 14.63
N PHE A 243 -4.42 -12.87 13.93
CA PHE A 243 -3.10 -12.91 14.54
C PHE A 243 -2.12 -12.02 13.78
N PHE A 244 -1.17 -11.44 14.50
CA PHE A 244 -0.17 -10.52 13.98
C PHE A 244 1.22 -10.88 14.52
N ASP A 245 2.22 -10.83 13.64
CA ASP A 245 3.64 -10.93 13.98
C ASP A 245 4.44 -9.99 13.08
N GLU A 246 5.09 -8.99 13.67
CA GLU A 246 5.84 -7.97 12.93
C GLU A 246 7.05 -8.56 12.20
N ASN A 247 7.59 -9.69 12.67
CA ASN A 247 8.69 -10.38 12.01
C ASN A 247 8.22 -11.33 10.90
N GLY A 248 6.90 -11.46 10.72
CA GLY A 248 6.28 -12.39 9.79
C GLY A 248 6.12 -13.80 10.34
N PHE A 249 5.15 -14.53 9.79
CA PHE A 249 4.87 -15.92 10.14
C PHE A 249 5.65 -16.92 9.29
N GLU A 250 5.97 -18.07 9.88
CA GLU A 250 6.27 -19.26 9.11
C GLU A 250 5.01 -19.72 8.36
N LEU A 251 5.08 -19.78 7.03
CA LEU A 251 3.92 -20.00 6.16
C LEU A 251 3.22 -21.36 6.37
N THR A 252 3.98 -22.39 6.76
CA THR A 252 3.48 -23.74 7.06
C THR A 252 2.50 -23.76 8.23
N SER A 253 2.78 -22.98 9.26
CA SER A 253 2.10 -23.05 10.56
C SER A 253 1.21 -21.85 10.84
N CYS A 254 1.27 -20.79 10.01
CA CYS A 254 0.57 -19.53 10.25
C CYS A 254 -0.94 -19.68 10.53
N VAL A 255 -1.66 -20.53 9.79
CA VAL A 255 -3.10 -20.74 9.97
C VAL A 255 -3.41 -21.46 11.30
N GLU A 256 -2.55 -22.38 11.72
CA GLU A 256 -2.70 -23.13 12.98
C GLU A 256 -2.31 -22.26 14.19
N LEU A 257 -1.24 -21.47 14.06
CA LEU A 257 -0.84 -20.47 15.04
C LEU A 257 -1.93 -19.42 15.26
N MET A 258 -2.54 -18.92 14.18
CA MET A 258 -3.68 -18.01 14.28
C MET A 258 -4.86 -18.63 15.03
N LYS A 259 -5.18 -19.91 14.79
CA LYS A 259 -6.29 -20.57 15.49
C LYS A 259 -6.01 -20.80 16.97
N SER A 260 -4.77 -21.12 17.33
CA SER A 260 -4.38 -21.48 18.69
C SER A 260 -4.02 -20.29 19.57
N LYS A 261 -3.28 -19.31 19.03
CA LYS A 261 -2.77 -18.14 19.77
C LYS A 261 -3.42 -16.82 19.36
N GLY A 262 -4.21 -16.81 18.29
CA GLY A 262 -4.86 -15.61 17.80
C GLY A 262 -5.96 -15.09 18.72
N SER A 263 -6.14 -13.77 18.68
CA SER A 263 -7.28 -13.10 19.32
C SER A 263 -8.54 -13.24 18.47
N ASP A 264 -9.70 -12.94 19.07
CA ASP A 264 -10.98 -13.00 18.36
C ASP A 264 -11.05 -11.95 17.25
N MET A 265 -11.55 -12.35 16.08
CA MET A 265 -11.57 -11.48 14.91
C MET A 265 -12.51 -10.29 15.12
N LYS A 266 -11.95 -9.08 14.95
CA LYS A 266 -12.70 -7.83 14.78
C LYS A 266 -12.11 -7.07 13.61
N LEU A 267 -12.88 -6.91 12.53
CA LEU A 267 -12.39 -6.32 11.28
C LEU A 267 -11.86 -4.90 11.46
N SER A 268 -12.57 -4.04 12.19
CA SER A 268 -12.10 -2.67 12.47
C SER A 268 -10.75 -2.67 13.17
N PHE A 269 -10.62 -3.46 14.24
CA PHE A 269 -9.36 -3.60 14.97
C PHE A 269 -8.24 -4.16 14.09
N PHE A 270 -8.53 -5.12 13.21
CA PHE A 270 -7.52 -5.69 12.31
C PHE A 270 -6.93 -4.61 11.39
N ILE A 271 -7.80 -3.77 10.83
CA ILE A 271 -7.40 -2.69 9.92
C ILE A 271 -6.69 -1.57 10.67
N GLU A 272 -7.21 -1.15 11.83
CA GLU A 272 -6.56 -0.14 12.68
C GLU A 272 -5.16 -0.59 13.10
N LYS A 273 -5.01 -1.84 13.54
CA LYS A 273 -3.70 -2.38 13.94
C LYS A 273 -2.75 -2.46 12.75
N MET A 274 -3.20 -2.93 11.59
CA MET A 274 -2.42 -2.93 10.36
C MET A 274 -1.92 -1.53 9.98
N GLN A 275 -2.78 -0.51 10.07
CA GLN A 275 -2.42 0.88 9.81
C GLN A 275 -1.41 1.41 10.84
N GLN A 276 -1.60 1.08 12.13
CA GLN A 276 -0.71 1.47 13.22
C GLN A 276 0.70 0.87 13.08
N MET A 277 0.81 -0.36 12.58
CA MET A 277 2.11 -1.00 12.33
C MET A 277 2.93 -0.24 11.28
N ASN A 278 2.28 0.51 10.38
CA ASN A 278 2.89 1.43 9.42
C ASN A 278 4.09 0.85 8.64
N LEU A 279 4.03 -0.45 8.30
CA LEU A 279 5.12 -1.15 7.62
C LEU A 279 5.29 -0.66 6.17
N SER A 280 6.53 -0.68 5.68
CA SER A 280 6.85 -0.42 4.27
C SER A 280 6.22 -1.48 3.36
N ASN A 281 5.92 -1.11 2.10
CA ASN A 281 5.44 -2.03 1.06
C ASN A 281 4.28 -2.95 1.52
N SER A 282 3.33 -2.40 2.28
CA SER A 282 2.22 -3.17 2.84
C SER A 282 1.15 -3.49 1.79
N ILE A 283 0.66 -4.73 1.80
CA ILE A 283 -0.40 -5.22 0.93
C ILE A 283 -1.47 -5.92 1.78
N PHE A 284 -2.70 -5.45 1.66
CA PHE A 284 -3.89 -6.11 2.18
C PHE A 284 -4.43 -7.10 1.14
N VAL A 285 -4.61 -8.35 1.54
CA VAL A 285 -5.12 -9.41 0.68
C VAL A 285 -6.49 -9.86 1.19
N ASP A 286 -7.55 -9.54 0.44
CA ASP A 286 -8.91 -10.00 0.74
C ASP A 286 -9.27 -11.22 -0.07
N CYS A 287 -9.14 -12.40 0.53
CA CYS A 287 -9.59 -13.69 -0.02
C CYS A 287 -10.99 -14.09 0.49
N THR A 288 -11.86 -13.13 0.78
CA THR A 288 -13.24 -13.36 1.20
C THR A 288 -14.26 -13.02 0.11
N SER A 289 -15.54 -13.27 0.40
CA SER A 289 -16.70 -12.79 -0.37
C SER A 289 -17.53 -11.77 0.43
N SER A 290 -16.94 -11.19 1.49
CA SER A 290 -17.63 -10.31 2.44
C SER A 290 -17.76 -8.89 1.91
N GLU A 291 -18.92 -8.27 2.14
CA GLU A 291 -19.14 -6.86 1.80
C GLU A 291 -18.51 -5.93 2.85
N ASP A 292 -18.64 -6.30 4.13
CA ASP A 292 -18.05 -5.58 5.26
C ASP A 292 -16.55 -5.32 5.08
N VAL A 293 -15.83 -6.27 4.46
CA VAL A 293 -14.40 -6.14 4.14
C VAL A 293 -14.19 -5.09 3.03
N THR A 294 -14.98 -5.15 1.96
CA THR A 294 -14.89 -4.17 0.85
C THR A 294 -15.28 -2.76 1.25
N ASP A 295 -16.14 -2.59 2.25
CA ASP A 295 -16.52 -1.28 2.81
C ASP A 295 -15.35 -0.58 3.51
N ARG A 296 -14.26 -1.29 3.79
CA ARG A 296 -13.07 -0.71 4.41
C ARG A 296 -11.94 -0.42 3.42
N TYR A 297 -12.12 -0.75 2.14
CA TYR A 297 -11.08 -0.57 1.12
C TYR A 297 -10.63 0.89 0.98
N GLU A 298 -11.57 1.83 1.10
CA GLU A 298 -11.26 3.26 1.07
C GLU A 298 -10.26 3.65 2.16
N SER A 299 -10.54 3.29 3.43
CA SER A 299 -9.63 3.54 4.55
C SER A 299 -8.26 2.88 4.37
N ILE A 300 -8.23 1.66 3.81
CA ILE A 300 -6.99 0.91 3.58
C ILE A 300 -6.14 1.60 2.51
N LEU A 301 -6.72 1.92 1.36
CA LEU A 301 -6.03 2.61 0.27
C LEU A 301 -5.59 4.03 0.69
N ASP A 302 -6.41 4.74 1.47
CA ASP A 302 -6.08 6.08 1.96
C ASP A 302 -4.85 6.08 2.88
N SER A 303 -4.56 4.94 3.52
CA SER A 303 -3.38 4.70 4.36
C SER A 303 -2.14 4.25 3.57
N ASN A 304 -2.18 4.36 2.23
CA ASN A 304 -1.13 3.91 1.32
C ASN A 304 -0.81 2.39 1.40
N ILE A 305 -1.82 1.58 1.72
CA ILE A 305 -1.74 0.12 1.72
C ILE A 305 -2.39 -0.39 0.44
N SER A 306 -1.64 -1.18 -0.35
CA SER A 306 -2.17 -1.73 -1.61
C SER A 306 -3.16 -2.87 -1.31
N ILE A 307 -4.13 -3.09 -2.19
CA ILE A 307 -5.14 -4.15 -2.07
C ILE A 307 -5.01 -5.13 -3.23
N VAL A 308 -5.01 -6.43 -2.91
CA VAL A 308 -5.14 -7.53 -3.87
C VAL A 308 -6.33 -8.39 -3.48
N THR A 309 -7.25 -8.65 -4.40
CA THR A 309 -8.50 -9.35 -4.03
C THR A 309 -9.17 -10.13 -5.17
N PRO A 310 -9.61 -11.38 -4.93
CA PRO A 310 -10.65 -12.08 -5.71
C PRO A 310 -12.10 -11.66 -5.39
N ASN A 311 -12.31 -10.70 -4.48
CA ASN A 311 -13.64 -10.27 -4.08
C ASN A 311 -14.23 -9.31 -5.11
N LYS A 312 -15.24 -9.79 -5.85
CA LYS A 312 -15.93 -9.03 -6.91
C LYS A 312 -16.80 -7.90 -6.37
N LYS A 313 -17.20 -7.91 -5.10
CA LYS A 313 -18.19 -6.97 -4.56
C LYS A 313 -17.75 -5.50 -4.68
N ALA A 314 -16.47 -5.22 -4.47
CA ALA A 314 -15.94 -3.86 -4.61
C ALA A 314 -16.10 -3.30 -6.03
N ASN A 315 -15.86 -4.13 -7.05
CA ASN A 315 -15.88 -3.69 -8.45
C ASN A 315 -17.24 -3.84 -9.14
N SER A 316 -18.14 -4.62 -8.55
CA SER A 316 -19.52 -4.81 -9.02
C SER A 316 -20.57 -4.12 -8.15
N GLY A 317 -20.13 -3.34 -7.16
CA GLY A 317 -20.98 -2.42 -6.40
C GLY A 317 -21.35 -1.16 -7.19
N SER A 318 -21.77 -0.10 -6.51
CA SER A 318 -22.10 1.17 -7.17
C SER A 318 -20.93 1.75 -7.96
N LEU A 319 -21.23 2.43 -9.07
CA LEU A 319 -20.23 3.09 -9.90
C LEU A 319 -19.45 4.14 -9.12
N GLU A 320 -20.11 4.85 -8.20
CA GLU A 320 -19.50 5.83 -7.31
C GLU A 320 -18.42 5.19 -6.42
N LYS A 321 -18.74 4.07 -5.76
CA LYS A 321 -17.79 3.36 -4.89
C LYS A 321 -16.59 2.86 -5.71
N TYR A 322 -16.84 2.25 -6.87
CA TYR A 322 -15.78 1.80 -7.78
C TYR A 322 -14.84 2.94 -8.20
N ARG A 323 -15.40 4.08 -8.64
CA ARG A 323 -14.61 5.26 -9.02
C ARG A 323 -13.82 5.84 -7.86
N ASN A 324 -14.43 5.91 -6.67
CA ASN A 324 -13.75 6.41 -5.48
C ASN A 324 -12.50 5.56 -5.17
N LEU A 325 -12.63 4.23 -5.19
CA LEU A 325 -11.50 3.33 -4.95
C LEU A 325 -10.38 3.50 -5.99
N LYS A 326 -10.71 3.63 -7.28
CA LYS A 326 -9.72 3.89 -8.35
C LYS A 326 -9.03 5.25 -8.16
N ASN A 327 -9.78 6.28 -7.77
CA ASN A 327 -9.25 7.62 -7.54
C ASN A 327 -8.31 7.67 -6.33
N ILE A 328 -8.68 7.04 -5.20
CA ILE A 328 -7.84 6.97 -4.00
C ILE A 328 -6.56 6.20 -4.30
N SER A 329 -6.68 5.04 -4.97
CA SER A 329 -5.54 4.24 -5.43
C SER A 329 -4.55 5.08 -6.25
N PHE A 330 -5.05 5.85 -7.23
CA PHE A 330 -4.22 6.74 -8.04
C PHE A 330 -3.58 7.87 -7.20
N LYS A 331 -4.38 8.58 -6.39
CA LYS A 331 -3.94 9.73 -5.58
C LYS A 331 -2.87 9.36 -4.55
N ARG A 332 -3.01 8.19 -3.92
CA ARG A 332 -2.09 7.73 -2.87
C ARG A 332 -0.89 6.97 -3.42
N GLY A 333 -0.97 6.46 -4.65
CA GLY A 333 0.06 5.59 -5.23
C GLY A 333 -0.01 4.14 -4.73
N ALA A 334 -1.04 3.79 -3.96
CA ALA A 334 -1.35 2.42 -3.57
C ALA A 334 -2.04 1.67 -4.71
N ARG A 335 -1.71 0.40 -4.93
CA ARG A 335 -2.30 -0.39 -6.02
C ARG A 335 -3.59 -1.05 -5.58
N PHE A 336 -4.60 -1.04 -6.44
CA PHE A 336 -5.82 -1.85 -6.27
C PHE A 336 -5.90 -2.87 -7.41
N LEU A 337 -5.61 -4.14 -7.10
CA LEU A 337 -5.48 -5.23 -8.08
C LEU A 337 -6.52 -6.33 -7.81
N TYR A 338 -7.11 -6.83 -8.89
CA TYR A 338 -8.25 -7.74 -8.80
C TYR A 338 -8.42 -8.62 -10.05
N GLU A 339 -7.29 -9.02 -10.67
CA GLU A 339 -7.26 -9.86 -11.88
C GLU A 339 -8.20 -11.06 -11.78
N THR A 340 -8.22 -11.70 -10.61
CA THR A 340 -9.00 -12.91 -10.34
C THR A 340 -10.51 -12.71 -10.30
N ASN A 341 -11.00 -11.47 -10.36
CA ASN A 341 -12.43 -11.18 -10.45
C ASN A 341 -13.05 -11.67 -11.77
N VAL A 342 -12.28 -11.72 -12.86
CA VAL A 342 -12.75 -12.16 -14.17
C VAL A 342 -11.71 -13.08 -14.82
N GLY A 343 -12.09 -14.31 -15.15
CA GLY A 343 -11.17 -15.27 -15.77
C GLY A 343 -10.23 -15.99 -14.79
N ALA A 344 -10.42 -15.81 -13.47
CA ALA A 344 -9.62 -16.44 -12.43
C ALA A 344 -8.11 -16.18 -12.60
N GLY A 345 -7.32 -17.17 -13.03
CA GLY A 345 -5.88 -17.00 -13.25
C GLY A 345 -5.51 -16.42 -14.62
N LEU A 346 -6.48 -16.22 -15.52
CA LEU A 346 -6.22 -15.70 -16.87
C LEU A 346 -5.95 -14.18 -16.82
N PRO A 347 -4.99 -13.67 -17.59
CA PRO A 347 -4.70 -12.23 -17.66
C PRO A 347 -5.74 -11.53 -18.54
N VAL A 348 -6.95 -11.31 -18.02
CA VAL A 348 -8.04 -10.65 -18.75
C VAL A 348 -8.03 -9.15 -18.48
N ILE A 349 -8.06 -8.77 -17.21
CA ILE A 349 -8.18 -7.38 -16.76
C ILE A 349 -6.89 -6.62 -17.06
N ASN A 350 -5.73 -7.20 -16.76
CA ASN A 350 -4.45 -6.54 -17.05
C ASN A 350 -4.26 -6.33 -18.56
N THR A 351 -4.56 -7.34 -19.38
CA THR A 351 -4.47 -7.21 -20.85
C THR A 351 -5.42 -6.14 -21.39
N LEU A 352 -6.65 -6.07 -20.87
CA LEU A 352 -7.61 -5.03 -21.23
C LEU A 352 -7.07 -3.63 -20.86
N ASN A 353 -6.52 -3.47 -19.67
CA ASN A 353 -5.93 -2.21 -19.21
C ASN A 353 -4.71 -1.82 -20.06
N ASP A 354 -3.82 -2.76 -20.40
CA ASP A 354 -2.65 -2.51 -21.26
C ASP A 354 -3.07 -2.04 -22.66
N LEU A 355 -4.13 -2.63 -23.25
CA LEU A 355 -4.67 -2.20 -24.55
C LEU A 355 -5.17 -0.75 -24.48
N LEU A 356 -5.94 -0.40 -23.45
CA LEU A 356 -6.48 0.95 -23.29
C LEU A 356 -5.38 1.98 -23.03
N LEU A 357 -4.38 1.65 -22.22
CA LEU A 357 -3.22 2.51 -21.95
C LEU A 357 -2.40 2.77 -23.23
N SER A 358 -2.38 1.81 -24.15
CA SER A 358 -1.73 1.97 -25.47
C SER A 358 -2.51 2.85 -26.45
N GLY A 359 -3.75 3.20 -26.11
CA GLY A 359 -4.66 4.01 -26.93
C GLY A 359 -5.62 3.21 -27.81
N ASP A 360 -5.67 1.88 -27.63
CA ASP A 360 -6.62 1.02 -28.32
C ASP A 360 -8.06 1.22 -27.79
N LYS A 361 -9.05 0.78 -28.56
CA LYS A 361 -10.48 0.94 -28.25
C LYS A 361 -11.21 -0.39 -28.33
N VAL A 362 -11.83 -0.75 -27.22
CA VAL A 362 -12.66 -1.95 -27.14
C VAL A 362 -13.97 -1.71 -27.89
N ILE A 363 -14.20 -2.47 -28.96
CA ILE A 363 -15.45 -2.43 -29.74
C ILE A 363 -16.47 -3.44 -29.20
N ARG A 364 -15.99 -4.63 -28.83
CA ARG A 364 -16.86 -5.74 -28.40
C ARG A 364 -16.08 -6.73 -27.54
N ILE A 365 -16.74 -7.22 -26.49
CA ILE A 365 -16.27 -8.36 -25.68
C ILE A 365 -17.34 -9.45 -25.72
N GLU A 366 -16.92 -10.66 -26.08
CA GLU A 366 -17.73 -11.88 -25.98
C GLU A 366 -16.94 -12.89 -25.14
N ALA A 367 -17.58 -13.48 -24.13
CA ALA A 367 -16.89 -14.38 -23.23
C ALA A 367 -17.84 -15.38 -22.55
N VAL A 368 -17.31 -16.57 -22.29
CA VAL A 368 -17.91 -17.55 -21.38
C VAL A 368 -17.26 -17.40 -20.01
N LEU A 369 -18.01 -16.85 -19.05
CA LEU A 369 -17.44 -16.36 -17.78
C LEU A 369 -17.82 -17.21 -16.57
N SER A 370 -18.54 -18.32 -16.74
CA SER A 370 -18.90 -19.26 -15.66
C SER A 370 -18.40 -20.67 -15.98
N GLY A 371 -17.62 -21.23 -15.07
CA GLY A 371 -17.13 -22.60 -15.18
C GLY A 371 -18.26 -23.63 -15.10
N THR A 372 -19.23 -23.39 -14.21
CA THR A 372 -20.42 -24.23 -14.03
C THR A 372 -21.27 -24.26 -15.29
N LEU A 373 -21.59 -23.09 -15.85
CA LEU A 373 -22.36 -23.00 -17.09
C LEU A 373 -21.59 -23.64 -18.26
N ASN A 374 -20.29 -23.36 -18.37
CA ASN A 374 -19.47 -23.98 -19.40
C ASN A 374 -19.47 -25.50 -19.31
N PHE A 375 -19.38 -26.07 -18.10
CA PHE A 375 -19.44 -27.51 -17.89
C PHE A 375 -20.81 -28.08 -18.29
N ILE A 376 -21.90 -27.45 -17.86
CA ILE A 376 -23.27 -27.89 -18.17
C ILE A 376 -23.48 -27.90 -19.68
N PHE A 377 -23.21 -26.78 -20.36
CA PHE A 377 -23.39 -26.67 -21.80
C PHE A 377 -22.45 -27.57 -22.61
N SER A 378 -21.18 -27.72 -22.19
CA SER A 378 -20.25 -28.66 -22.84
C SER A 378 -20.67 -30.12 -22.65
N SER A 379 -21.38 -30.42 -21.57
CA SER A 379 -21.86 -31.77 -21.26
C SER A 379 -23.21 -32.08 -21.91
N TYR A 380 -23.96 -31.07 -22.34
CA TYR A 380 -25.30 -31.17 -22.90
C TYR A 380 -25.27 -31.58 -24.38
N THR A 381 -25.24 -32.89 -24.59
CA THR A 381 -25.22 -33.54 -25.92
C THR A 381 -26.57 -34.20 -26.21
N GLU A 382 -26.81 -34.53 -27.47
CA GLU A 382 -28.01 -35.25 -27.90
C GLU A 382 -28.28 -36.52 -27.06
N GLY A 383 -29.54 -36.69 -26.65
CA GLY A 383 -30.00 -37.83 -25.85
C GLY A 383 -29.75 -37.72 -24.34
N LYS A 384 -29.14 -36.63 -23.84
CA LYS A 384 -28.99 -36.38 -22.40
C LYS A 384 -30.05 -35.40 -21.90
N VAL A 385 -30.48 -35.60 -20.66
CA VAL A 385 -31.48 -34.77 -19.98
C VAL A 385 -30.79 -33.61 -19.25
N PHE A 386 -31.31 -32.39 -19.39
CA PHE A 386 -30.67 -31.19 -18.83
C PHE A 386 -30.62 -31.23 -17.29
N SER A 387 -31.73 -31.58 -16.65
CA SER A 387 -31.84 -31.71 -15.19
C SER A 387 -30.82 -32.71 -14.61
N GLU A 388 -30.58 -33.83 -15.29
CA GLU A 388 -29.57 -34.83 -14.89
C GLU A 388 -28.14 -34.31 -14.98
N ILE A 389 -27.83 -33.47 -15.98
CA ILE A 389 -26.51 -32.86 -16.12
C ILE A 389 -26.26 -31.84 -15.00
N VAL A 390 -27.25 -31.01 -14.68
CA VAL A 390 -27.15 -30.07 -13.56
C VAL A 390 -26.97 -30.82 -12.25
N LYS A 391 -27.70 -31.92 -12.05
CA LYS A 391 -27.56 -32.78 -10.87
C LYS A 391 -26.17 -33.40 -10.79
N LYS A 392 -25.66 -33.92 -11.91
CA LYS A 392 -24.30 -34.44 -12.00
C LYS A 392 -23.28 -33.36 -11.67
N ALA A 393 -23.41 -32.16 -12.22
CA ALA A 393 -22.52 -31.03 -11.92
C ALA A 393 -22.47 -30.72 -10.42
N LYS A 394 -23.61 -30.78 -9.72
CA LYS A 394 -23.67 -30.67 -8.26
C LYS A 394 -22.94 -31.83 -7.55
N GLU A 395 -23.17 -33.07 -7.98
CA GLU A 395 -22.55 -34.27 -7.37
C GLU A 395 -21.01 -34.25 -7.48
N ILE A 396 -20.47 -33.77 -8.61
CA ILE A 396 -19.02 -33.64 -8.81
C ILE A 396 -18.45 -32.31 -8.30
N GLY A 397 -19.27 -31.46 -7.65
CA GLY A 397 -18.83 -30.22 -7.00
C GLY A 397 -18.51 -29.06 -7.94
N TYR A 398 -19.10 -29.03 -9.14
CA TYR A 398 -18.96 -27.92 -10.10
C TYR A 398 -19.97 -26.79 -9.89
N THR A 399 -20.99 -26.99 -9.06
CA THR A 399 -21.94 -25.95 -8.65
C THR A 399 -21.67 -25.53 -7.21
N GLU A 400 -22.17 -24.36 -6.83
CA GLU A 400 -22.37 -24.01 -5.42
C GLU A 400 -23.33 -25.02 -4.72
N PRO A 401 -23.40 -25.05 -3.37
CA PRO A 401 -24.31 -25.94 -2.65
C PRO A 401 -25.77 -25.84 -3.13
N ASP A 402 -26.17 -24.64 -3.53
CA ASP A 402 -27.41 -24.37 -4.24
C ASP A 402 -27.11 -24.01 -5.72
N PRO A 403 -27.45 -24.88 -6.69
CA PRO A 403 -27.18 -24.62 -8.10
C PRO A 403 -27.85 -23.35 -8.65
N ARG A 404 -28.90 -22.84 -7.98
CA ARG A 404 -29.60 -21.63 -8.42
C ARG A 404 -28.70 -20.40 -8.41
N ASP A 405 -27.71 -20.37 -7.51
CA ASP A 405 -26.76 -19.26 -7.40
C ASP A 405 -25.87 -19.12 -8.64
N ASP A 406 -25.57 -20.24 -9.32
CA ASP A 406 -24.83 -20.25 -10.59
C ASP A 406 -25.74 -20.01 -11.81
N LEU A 407 -26.98 -20.53 -11.76
CA LEU A 407 -27.89 -20.58 -12.89
C LEU A 407 -28.73 -19.30 -13.08
N ASN A 408 -28.82 -18.45 -12.06
CA ASN A 408 -29.49 -17.15 -12.15
C ASN A 408 -28.74 -16.11 -13.00
N GLY A 409 -27.48 -16.37 -13.36
CA GLY A 409 -26.66 -15.52 -14.22
C GLY A 409 -26.03 -14.30 -13.53
N MET A 410 -26.25 -14.08 -12.23
CA MET A 410 -25.77 -12.91 -11.52
C MET A 410 -24.25 -12.87 -11.36
N ASP A 411 -23.57 -14.01 -11.20
CA ASP A 411 -22.10 -14.05 -11.19
C ASP A 411 -21.52 -13.63 -12.55
N VAL A 412 -22.13 -14.07 -13.66
CA VAL A 412 -21.75 -13.64 -15.01
C VAL A 412 -22.01 -12.16 -15.20
N ALA A 413 -23.18 -11.66 -14.77
CA ALA A 413 -23.52 -10.24 -14.85
C ALA A 413 -22.50 -9.36 -14.11
N ARG A 414 -22.06 -9.75 -12.90
CA ARG A 414 -21.00 -9.04 -12.17
C ARG A 414 -19.67 -9.04 -12.92
N LYS A 415 -19.28 -10.15 -13.55
CA LYS A 415 -18.03 -10.22 -14.35
C LYS A 415 -18.10 -9.35 -15.59
N VAL A 416 -19.25 -9.34 -16.28
CA VAL A 416 -19.50 -8.44 -17.43
C VAL A 416 -19.47 -6.98 -16.99
N LEU A 417 -20.06 -6.63 -15.85
CA LEU A 417 -20.01 -5.27 -15.30
C LEU A 417 -18.56 -4.81 -15.07
N ILE A 418 -17.73 -5.67 -14.50
CA ILE A 418 -16.32 -5.39 -14.27
C ILE A 418 -15.61 -5.17 -15.62
N LEU A 419 -15.80 -6.03 -16.61
CA LEU A 419 -15.20 -5.86 -17.94
C LEU A 419 -15.67 -4.59 -18.65
N ALA A 420 -16.96 -4.25 -18.56
CA ALA A 420 -17.51 -3.03 -19.14
C ALA A 420 -16.88 -1.77 -18.50
N ARG A 421 -16.74 -1.77 -17.17
CA ARG A 421 -16.08 -0.70 -16.41
C ARG A 421 -14.60 -0.57 -16.77
N GLU A 422 -13.88 -1.68 -16.80
CA GLU A 422 -12.48 -1.69 -17.22
C GLU A 422 -12.32 -1.27 -18.69
N SER A 423 -13.31 -1.49 -19.55
CA SER A 423 -13.33 -1.01 -20.94
C SER A 423 -13.57 0.51 -21.08
N GLY A 424 -13.71 1.23 -19.97
CA GLY A 424 -13.97 2.67 -19.94
C GLY A 424 -15.45 3.06 -19.99
N ILE A 425 -16.38 2.10 -19.83
CA ILE A 425 -17.82 2.34 -19.88
C ILE A 425 -18.40 2.46 -18.46
N ASN A 426 -19.25 3.46 -18.25
CA ASN A 426 -19.82 3.78 -16.95
C ASN A 426 -21.18 3.11 -16.75
N PHE A 427 -21.17 1.79 -16.46
CA PHE A 427 -22.39 1.03 -16.22
C PHE A 427 -22.64 0.74 -14.74
N GLU A 428 -23.90 0.59 -14.42
CA GLU A 428 -24.43 -0.05 -13.22
C GLU A 428 -24.93 -1.46 -13.52
N LEU A 429 -25.13 -2.27 -12.48
CA LEU A 429 -25.65 -3.62 -12.64
C LEU A 429 -27.05 -3.63 -13.28
N SER A 430 -27.85 -2.57 -13.06
CA SER A 430 -29.16 -2.38 -13.69
C SER A 430 -29.12 -2.19 -15.21
N ASP A 431 -27.97 -1.78 -15.76
CA ASP A 431 -27.80 -1.57 -17.20
C ASP A 431 -27.55 -2.90 -17.94
N ILE A 432 -27.34 -3.99 -17.20
CA ILE A 432 -27.07 -5.32 -17.76
C ILE A 432 -28.37 -6.09 -17.88
N ASN A 433 -28.75 -6.42 -19.11
CA ASN A 433 -29.84 -7.36 -19.36
C ASN A 433 -29.37 -8.80 -19.05
N VAL A 434 -29.89 -9.37 -17.98
CA VAL A 434 -29.58 -10.75 -17.56
C VAL A 434 -30.72 -11.67 -17.95
N LYS A 435 -30.43 -12.62 -18.84
CA LYS A 435 -31.31 -13.76 -19.10
C LYS A 435 -30.78 -14.95 -18.30
N GLY A 436 -31.49 -15.30 -17.22
CA GLY A 436 -31.19 -16.50 -16.43
C GLY A 436 -31.31 -17.77 -17.28
N LEU A 437 -30.58 -18.82 -16.91
CA LEU A 437 -30.60 -20.09 -17.65
C LEU A 437 -31.87 -20.90 -17.34
N VAL A 438 -32.34 -20.83 -16.11
CA VAL A 438 -33.51 -21.58 -15.64
C VAL A 438 -34.76 -20.69 -15.56
N PRO A 439 -35.96 -21.25 -15.80
CA PRO A 439 -37.22 -20.55 -15.63
C PRO A 439 -37.43 -20.01 -14.20
N GLN A 440 -38.28 -19.00 -14.07
CA GLN A 440 -38.50 -18.26 -12.81
C GLN A 440 -39.07 -19.15 -11.70
N ASP A 441 -39.95 -20.10 -12.03
CA ASP A 441 -40.55 -21.05 -11.09
C ASP A 441 -39.50 -22.00 -10.47
N CYS A 442 -38.43 -22.32 -11.21
CA CYS A 442 -37.29 -23.07 -10.70
C CYS A 442 -36.47 -22.24 -9.71
N LEU A 443 -36.25 -20.95 -10.00
CA LEU A 443 -35.52 -20.04 -9.09
C LEU A 443 -36.26 -19.87 -7.75
N GLU A 444 -37.60 -19.79 -7.81
CA GLU A 444 -38.49 -19.62 -6.66
C GLU A 444 -38.81 -20.91 -5.88
N ALA A 445 -38.14 -22.01 -6.20
CA ALA A 445 -38.32 -23.28 -5.49
C ALA A 445 -37.99 -23.16 -3.99
N ALA A 446 -38.72 -23.89 -3.14
CA ALA A 446 -38.56 -23.77 -1.68
C ALA A 446 -37.29 -24.49 -1.16
N SER A 447 -36.82 -25.50 -1.87
CA SER A 447 -35.61 -26.26 -1.54
C SER A 447 -34.86 -26.69 -2.80
N VAL A 448 -33.64 -27.22 -2.63
CA VAL A 448 -32.86 -27.71 -3.77
C VAL A 448 -33.48 -28.97 -4.38
N GLU A 449 -34.15 -29.80 -3.58
CA GLU A 449 -34.90 -30.95 -4.06
C GLU A 449 -36.09 -30.51 -4.92
N ASP A 450 -36.86 -29.51 -4.46
CA ASP A 450 -37.98 -28.91 -5.22
C ASP A 450 -37.48 -28.27 -6.52
N PHE A 451 -36.32 -27.61 -6.48
CA PHE A 451 -35.66 -27.07 -7.68
C PHE A 451 -35.42 -28.15 -8.74
N PHE A 452 -34.87 -29.31 -8.37
CA PHE A 452 -34.63 -30.38 -9.33
C PHE A 452 -35.93 -31.01 -9.87
N VAL A 453 -36.99 -31.08 -9.06
CA VAL A 453 -38.30 -31.55 -9.53
C VAL A 453 -38.89 -30.62 -10.59
N ARG A 454 -38.87 -29.30 -10.33
CA ARG A 454 -39.34 -28.29 -11.29
C ARG A 454 -38.46 -28.24 -12.53
N LEU A 455 -37.14 -28.32 -12.36
CA LEU A 455 -36.20 -28.35 -13.48
C LEU A 455 -36.47 -29.54 -14.41
N ALA A 456 -36.80 -30.71 -13.85
CA ALA A 456 -37.13 -31.89 -14.62
C ALA A 456 -38.41 -31.72 -15.47
N SER A 457 -39.39 -30.93 -15.00
CA SER A 457 -40.58 -30.61 -15.81
C SER A 457 -40.29 -29.72 -17.03
N HIS A 458 -39.15 -29.02 -17.06
CA HIS A 458 -38.74 -28.17 -18.17
C HIS A 458 -37.77 -28.85 -19.15
N ASP A 459 -37.39 -30.11 -18.95
CA ASP A 459 -36.40 -30.79 -19.81
C ASP A 459 -36.81 -30.85 -21.29
N HIS A 460 -38.11 -30.97 -21.59
CA HIS A 460 -38.61 -30.95 -22.97
C HIS A 460 -38.40 -29.58 -23.64
N GLU A 461 -38.51 -28.49 -22.88
CA GLU A 461 -38.29 -27.13 -23.38
C GLU A 461 -36.81 -26.91 -23.71
N PHE A 462 -35.91 -27.35 -22.83
CA PHE A 462 -34.46 -27.29 -23.09
C PHE A 462 -34.04 -28.11 -24.30
N GLU A 463 -34.61 -29.30 -24.50
CA GLU A 463 -34.31 -30.13 -25.68
C GLU A 463 -34.83 -29.49 -26.98
N SER A 464 -35.93 -28.74 -26.91
CA SER A 464 -36.40 -27.95 -28.06
C SER A 464 -35.50 -26.75 -28.37
N GLN A 465 -34.83 -26.17 -27.38
CA GLN A 465 -33.90 -25.05 -27.57
C GLN A 465 -32.49 -25.50 -28.01
N ARG A 466 -32.14 -26.77 -27.77
CA ARG A 466 -30.88 -27.38 -28.20
C ARG A 466 -30.80 -27.58 -29.73
N LYS A 467 -31.93 -27.95 -30.34
CA LYS A 467 -32.07 -28.15 -31.79
C LYS A 467 -32.07 -26.81 -32.51
#